data_AF-A0A2P2MCJ5-F1
#
_entry.id   AF-A0A2P2MCJ5-F1
#
_cell.length_a   1.000
_cell.length_b   1.000
_cell.length_c   1.000
_cell.angle_alpha   90.00
_cell.angle_beta   90.00
_cell.angle_gamma   90.00
#
_symmetry.space_group_name_H-M   'P 1'
#
loop_
_entity.id
_entity.type
_entity.pdbx_description
1 polymer ?
#
loop_
_entity_poly.entity_id
_entity_poly.type
_entity_poly.pdbx_seq_one_letter_code
_entity_poly.pdbx_strand_id
1 'polypeptide(L)'
;MYPGLPSRLEKEILDRYLEVVLKGNKDGLKKLRLRIEDPPRRKHMVYLGGAVLAGIMKDAPEFWISRDNYLEEGIACLSRSGQA
;
A
#
# COMPACT_ATOMS: atom_id res chain seq x y z
N MET A 1 -15.06 2.89 -10.47
CA MET A 1 -14.72 1.68 -9.69
C MET A 1 -15.80 0.67 -9.90
N TYR A 2 -15.46 -0.59 -10.16
CA TYR A 2 -16.47 -1.60 -10.45
C TYR A 2 -17.26 -1.94 -9.18
N PRO A 3 -18.60 -1.78 -9.19
CA PRO A 3 -19.45 -2.22 -8.10
C PRO A 3 -19.27 -3.71 -7.83
N GLY A 4 -19.27 -4.11 -6.56
CA GLY A 4 -19.13 -5.52 -6.15
C GLY A 4 -17.72 -6.12 -6.25
N LEU A 5 -16.74 -5.38 -6.77
CA LEU A 5 -15.35 -5.85 -6.84
C LEU A 5 -14.76 -6.23 -5.47
N PRO A 6 -14.91 -5.44 -4.39
CA PRO A 6 -14.39 -5.82 -3.07
C PRO A 6 -15.00 -7.12 -2.55
N SER A 7 -16.33 -7.27 -2.67
CA SER A 7 -17.04 -8.47 -2.23
C SER A 7 -16.65 -9.71 -3.03
N ARG A 8 -16.44 -9.56 -4.34
CA ARG A 8 -15.95 -10.64 -5.21
C ARG A 8 -14.55 -11.08 -4.75
N LEU A 9 -13.67 -10.13 -4.49
CA LEU A 9 -12.31 -10.40 -4.03
C LEU A 9 -12.32 -11.10 -2.66
N GLU A 10 -13.17 -10.67 -1.75
CA GLU A 10 -13.33 -11.29 -0.43
C GLU A 10 -13.69 -12.77 -0.56
N LYS A 11 -14.72 -13.05 -1.35
CA LYS A 11 -15.18 -14.42 -1.61
C LYS A 11 -14.08 -15.28 -2.23
N GLU A 12 -13.40 -14.79 -3.27
CA GLU A 12 -12.36 -15.56 -3.95
C GLU A 12 -11.17 -15.88 -3.05
N ILE A 13 -10.77 -14.96 -2.17
CA ILE A 13 -9.71 -15.22 -1.19
C ILE A 13 -10.15 -16.27 -0.17
N LEU A 14 -11.38 -16.17 0.35
CA LEU A 14 -11.91 -17.13 1.31
C LEU A 14 -12.03 -18.54 0.72
N ASP A 15 -12.56 -18.65 -0.50
CA ASP A 15 -12.72 -19.92 -1.22
C ASP A 15 -11.33 -20.56 -1.46
N ARG A 16 -10.36 -19.76 -1.93
CA ARG A 16 -8.99 -20.24 -2.16
C ARG A 16 -8.28 -20.65 -0.88
N TYR A 17 -8.46 -19.89 0.20
CA TYR A 17 -7.86 -20.20 1.50
C TYR A 17 -8.45 -21.50 2.09
N LEU A 18 -9.76 -21.71 1.93
CA LEU A 18 -10.43 -22.93 2.35
C LEU A 18 -9.87 -24.16 1.60
N GLU A 19 -9.71 -24.04 0.29
CA GLU A 19 -9.25 -25.14 -0.56
C GLU A 19 -7.77 -25.47 -0.30
N VAL A 20 -6.89 -24.48 -0.38
CA VAL A 20 -5.43 -24.69 -0.42
C VAL A 20 -4.84 -24.82 0.98
N VAL A 21 -5.26 -23.99 1.92
CA VAL A 21 -4.65 -23.92 3.26
C VAL A 21 -5.40 -24.81 4.24
N LEU A 22 -6.73 -24.70 4.28
CA LEU A 22 -7.55 -25.43 5.24
C LEU A 22 -7.99 -26.81 4.74
N LYS A 23 -7.74 -27.16 3.48
CA LYS A 23 -8.09 -28.45 2.85
C LYS A 23 -9.55 -28.85 3.11
N GLY A 24 -10.46 -27.87 3.05
CA GLY A 24 -11.89 -28.05 3.28
C GLY A 24 -12.36 -27.89 4.74
N ASN A 25 -11.48 -27.63 5.70
CA ASN A 25 -11.88 -27.37 7.09
C ASN A 25 -12.49 -25.97 7.28
N LYS A 26 -13.84 -25.91 7.31
CA LYS A 26 -14.60 -24.67 7.44
C LYS A 26 -14.50 -23.98 8.81
N ASP A 27 -14.19 -24.73 9.88
CA ASP A 27 -14.06 -24.14 11.23
C ASP A 27 -12.80 -23.27 11.35
N GLY A 28 -11.77 -23.56 10.55
CA GLY A 28 -10.56 -22.75 10.45
C GLY A 28 -10.79 -21.37 9.83
N LEU A 29 -11.86 -21.19 9.06
CA LEU A 29 -12.15 -19.93 8.36
C LEU A 29 -12.44 -18.79 9.33
N LYS A 30 -13.07 -19.10 10.48
CA LYS A 30 -13.37 -18.12 11.54
C LYS A 30 -12.11 -17.50 12.18
N LYS A 31 -10.95 -18.14 12.01
CA LYS A 31 -9.66 -17.63 12.50
C LYS A 31 -9.00 -16.65 11.53
N LEU A 32 -9.41 -16.66 10.25
CA LEU A 32 -8.85 -15.75 9.26
C LEU A 32 -9.45 -14.35 9.42
N ARG A 33 -8.63 -13.38 9.82
CA ARG A 33 -9.02 -11.97 9.91
C ARG A 33 -8.76 -11.27 8.58
N LEU A 34 -9.57 -11.57 7.56
CA LEU A 34 -9.50 -10.87 6.27
C LEU A 34 -10.16 -9.48 6.38
N ARG A 35 -9.49 -8.45 5.85
CA ARG A 35 -10.04 -7.11 5.70
C ARG A 35 -9.70 -6.58 4.31
N ILE A 36 -10.73 -6.18 3.56
CA ILE A 36 -10.59 -5.51 2.27
C ILE A 36 -11.12 -4.09 2.46
N GLU A 37 -10.20 -3.13 2.48
CA GLU A 37 -10.53 -1.71 2.62
C GLU A 37 -10.96 -1.16 1.26
N ASP A 38 -12.18 -0.61 1.19
CA ASP A 38 -12.70 0.07 0.01
C ASP A 38 -13.07 1.54 0.29
N PRO A 39 -12.08 2.42 0.50
CA PRO A 39 -12.39 3.82 0.75
C PRO A 39 -12.88 4.51 -0.53
N PRO A 40 -13.85 5.43 -0.42
CA PRO A 40 -14.51 6.06 -1.56
C PRO A 40 -13.54 6.86 -2.44
N ARG A 41 -12.42 7.33 -1.87
CA ARG A 41 -11.36 8.08 -2.56
C ARG A 41 -10.21 7.19 -3.05
N ARG A 42 -10.36 5.86 -3.15
CA ARG A 42 -9.26 4.96 -3.56
C ARG A 42 -8.61 5.32 -4.89
N LYS A 43 -9.37 5.91 -5.82
CA LYS A 43 -8.85 6.45 -7.09
C LYS A 43 -7.69 7.43 -6.89
N HIS A 44 -7.71 8.21 -5.82
CA HIS A 44 -6.75 9.26 -5.53
C HIS A 44 -5.85 8.94 -4.33
N MET A 45 -5.91 7.71 -3.80
CA MET A 45 -5.21 7.37 -2.56
C MET A 45 -3.70 7.56 -2.65
N VAL A 46 -3.09 7.24 -3.80
CA VAL A 46 -1.66 7.46 -4.03
C VAL A 46 -1.31 8.94 -3.95
N TYR A 47 -2.11 9.79 -4.60
CA TYR A 47 -1.94 11.24 -4.55
C TYR A 47 -2.15 11.79 -3.13
N LEU A 48 -3.21 11.36 -2.45
CA LEU A 48 -3.52 11.79 -1.09
C LEU A 48 -2.39 11.38 -0.11
N GLY A 49 -1.89 10.14 -0.22
CA GLY A 49 -0.78 9.66 0.59
C GLY A 49 0.50 10.47 0.36
N GLY A 50 0.85 10.72 -0.91
CA GLY A 50 2.00 11.54 -1.26
C GLY A 50 1.88 12.99 -0.77
N ALA A 51 0.70 13.60 -0.91
CA ALA A 51 0.45 14.96 -0.44
C ALA A 51 0.56 15.08 1.09
N VAL A 52 0.01 14.11 1.83
CA VAL A 52 0.12 14.08 3.29
C VAL A 52 1.56 13.85 3.73
N LEU A 53 2.27 12.89 3.11
CA LEU A 53 3.67 12.61 3.42
C LEU A 53 4.56 13.83 3.16
N ALA A 54 4.42 14.47 2.00
CA ALA A 54 5.15 15.69 1.65
C ALA A 54 4.85 16.83 2.63
N GLY A 55 3.59 16.97 3.06
CA GLY A 55 3.19 17.98 4.05
C GLY A 55 3.83 17.76 5.43
N ILE A 56 3.95 16.50 5.86
CA ILE A 56 4.59 16.14 7.14
C ILE A 56 6.10 16.32 7.06
N MET A 57 6.73 15.90 5.96
CA MET A 57 8.19 15.90 5.80
C MET A 57 8.76 17.24 5.29
N LYS A 58 7.93 18.28 5.12
CA LYS A 58 8.36 19.56 4.53
C LYS A 58 9.57 20.20 5.23
N ASP A 59 9.68 20.02 6.56
CA ASP A 59 10.71 20.64 7.40
C ASP A 59 11.87 19.66 7.70
N ALA A 60 11.89 18.47 7.07
CA ALA A 60 12.90 17.44 7.22
C ALA A 60 13.86 17.45 6.01
N PRO A 61 14.92 18.28 6.00
CA PRO A 61 15.80 18.46 4.84
C PRO A 61 16.48 17.17 4.37
N GLU A 62 16.75 16.23 5.27
CA GLU A 62 17.30 14.91 4.98
C GLU A 62 16.39 14.04 4.11
N PHE A 63 15.07 14.30 4.14
CA PHE A 63 14.09 13.58 3.33
C PHE A 63 14.08 14.04 1.86
N TRP A 64 14.52 15.28 1.61
CA TRP A 64 14.46 15.91 0.29
C TRP A 64 15.81 15.85 -0.42
N ILE A 65 15.81 15.43 -1.68
CA ILE A 65 16.98 15.56 -2.55
C ILE A 65 17.07 17.01 -3.00
N SER A 66 18.11 17.70 -2.54
CA SER A 66 18.42 19.06 -2.97
C SER A 66 19.12 19.07 -4.33
N ARG A 67 19.16 20.25 -4.96
CA ARG A 67 19.94 20.46 -6.19
C ARG A 67 21.40 20.11 -6.00
N ASP A 68 21.99 20.47 -4.86
CA ASP A 68 23.41 20.26 -4.60
C ASP A 68 23.73 18.76 -4.51
N ASN A 69 22.86 17.95 -3.91
CA ASN A 69 23.04 16.51 -3.87
C ASN A 69 23.05 15.88 -5.27
N TYR A 70 22.20 16.37 -6.18
CA TYR A 70 22.18 15.89 -7.56
C TYR A 70 23.43 16.33 -8.34
N LEU A 71 23.95 17.53 -8.08
CA LEU A 71 25.17 18.01 -8.73
C LEU A 71 26.43 17.26 -8.27
N GLU A 72 26.48 16.84 -7.00
CA GLU A 72 27.61 16.10 -6.43
C GLU A 72 27.59 14.60 -6.77
N GLU A 73 26.45 13.92 -6.60
CA GLU A 73 26.34 12.46 -6.71
C GLU A 73 25.67 12.01 -8.03
N GLY A 74 25.16 12.95 -8.83
CA GLY A 74 24.37 12.62 -10.02
C GLY A 74 23.14 11.79 -9.66
N ILE A 75 22.88 10.74 -10.43
CA ILE A 75 21.75 9.83 -10.21
C ILE A 75 21.89 9.03 -8.90
N ALA A 76 23.11 8.89 -8.35
CA ALA A 76 23.34 8.11 -7.14
C ALA A 76 22.66 8.72 -5.90
N CYS A 77 22.31 10.01 -5.92
CA CYS A 77 21.56 10.66 -4.84
C CYS A 77 20.16 10.05 -4.61
N LEU A 78 19.61 9.33 -5.60
CA LEU A 78 18.34 8.59 -5.47
C LEU A 78 18.39 7.51 -4.39
N SER A 79 19.58 7.01 -4.04
CA SER A 79 19.77 6.07 -2.92
C SER A 79 19.29 6.63 -1.58
N ARG A 80 19.22 7.96 -1.44
CA ARG A 80 18.69 8.68 -0.27
C ARG A 80 17.15 8.70 -0.24
N SER A 81 16.49 8.50 -1.38
CA SER A 81 15.02 8.40 -1.45
C SER A 81 14.55 7.02 -0.98
N GLY A 82 13.65 7.00 0.02
CA GLY A 82 13.01 5.77 0.48
C GLY A 82 13.79 4.97 1.52
N GLN A 83 14.87 5.52 2.09
CA GLN A 83 15.43 5.04 3.36
C GLN A 83 14.59 5.60 4.51
N ALA A 84 13.43 5.00 4.75
CA ALA A 84 12.58 5.25 5.92
C ALA A 84 12.36 3.95 6.69
#